data_AF-A0A4W6BKM1-F1
#
_entry.id   AF-A0A4W6BKM1-F1
#
_cell.length_a   1.000
_cell.length_b   1.000
_cell.length_c   1.000
_cell.angle_alpha   90.00
_cell.angle_beta   90.00
_cell.angle_gamma   90.00
#
_symmetry.space_group_name_H-M   'P 1'
#
loop_
_entity.id
_entity.type
_entity.pdbx_description
1 polymer ?
#
loop_
_entity_poly.entity_id
_entity_poly.type
_entity_poly.pdbx_seq_one_letter_code
_entity_poly.pdbx_strand_id
1 'polypeptide(L)'
;MLQLDGFPTGDGVKADRSAGRLTGSMMELQTLQEALKVEIQIHQKLVAQMKQDPQNADLKKQLHELQAKITALSEKQVHYYTM
;
A
#
# COMPACT_ATOMS: atom_id res chain seq x y z
N MET A 1 -26.19 31.46 45.07
CA MET A 1 -25.40 32.36 44.20
C MET A 1 -23.98 31.81 44.14
N LEU A 2 -23.46 31.65 42.91
CA LEU A 2 -22.04 31.72 42.49
C LEU A 2 -21.05 30.70 43.13
N GLN A 3 -20.05 30.14 42.46
CA GLN A 3 -19.69 29.92 41.05
C GLN A 3 -18.40 29.07 41.11
N LEU A 4 -18.27 28.06 40.25
CA LEU A 4 -17.03 27.60 39.59
C LEU A 4 -15.69 27.73 40.32
N ASP A 5 -15.07 26.58 40.63
CA ASP A 5 -13.62 26.40 40.44
C ASP A 5 -13.41 25.22 39.49
N GLY A 6 -13.32 25.57 38.21
CA GLY A 6 -12.97 24.66 37.13
C GLY A 6 -11.48 24.31 37.21
N PHE A 7 -11.19 23.03 37.06
CA PHE A 7 -9.85 22.53 36.81
C PHE A 7 -9.28 23.21 35.54
N PRO A 8 -8.14 23.91 35.59
CA PRO A 8 -7.44 24.25 34.36
C PRO A 8 -6.86 22.96 33.80
N THR A 9 -7.58 22.45 32.79
CA THR A 9 -7.15 21.54 31.74
C THR A 9 -5.64 21.63 31.53
N GLY A 10 -4.98 20.49 31.74
CA GLY A 10 -3.55 20.34 31.54
C GLY A 10 -3.12 20.90 30.19
N ASP A 11 -2.05 21.69 30.24
CA ASP A 11 -1.27 22.18 29.11
C ASP A 11 -0.69 20.99 28.33
N GLY A 12 -1.56 20.36 27.53
CA GLY A 12 -1.28 19.21 26.69
C GLY A 12 -1.13 19.64 25.24
N VAL A 13 -0.34 20.69 24.96
CA VAL A 13 -0.04 21.07 23.57
C VAL A 13 1.47 21.15 23.38
N LYS A 14 2.09 19.97 23.49
CA LYS A 14 3.32 19.65 22.76
C LYS A 14 3.10 18.29 22.10
N ALA A 15 2.04 18.21 21.27
CA ALA A 15 1.92 17.13 20.30
C ALA A 15 3.01 17.38 19.26
N ASP A 16 4.17 16.79 19.55
CA ASP A 16 5.31 16.67 18.67
C ASP A 16 4.82 16.33 17.26
N ARG A 17 4.93 17.30 16.35
CA ARG A 17 4.39 17.24 14.99
C ARG A 17 5.20 16.28 14.09
N SER A 18 6.06 15.45 14.68
CA SER A 18 6.92 14.47 14.01
C SER A 18 6.21 13.14 13.77
N ALA A 19 5.21 12.78 14.58
CA ALA A 19 4.48 11.51 14.45
C ALA A 19 3.67 11.40 13.15
N GLY A 20 3.20 12.53 12.59
CA GLY A 20 2.42 12.55 11.35
C GLY A 20 3.24 12.30 10.07
N ARG A 21 4.57 12.40 10.12
CA ARG A 21 5.42 12.23 8.94
C ARG A 21 5.83 10.76 8.73
N LEU A 22 5.93 9.98 9.80
CA LEU A 22 6.30 8.57 9.74
C LEU A 22 5.10 7.65 9.40
N THR A 23 3.88 8.06 9.78
CA THR A 23 2.66 7.28 9.49
C THR A 23 2.26 7.30 8.02
N GLY A 24 2.51 8.40 7.30
CA GLY A 24 2.22 8.51 5.86
C GLY A 24 3.04 7.51 5.02
N SER A 25 4.36 7.45 5.24
CA SER A 25 5.23 6.49 4.53
C SER A 25 4.91 5.04 4.87
N MET A 26 4.48 4.76 6.11
CA MET A 26 4.06 3.42 6.52
C MET A 26 2.73 2.99 5.87
N MET A 27 1.75 3.89 5.75
CA MET A 27 0.50 3.61 5.03
C MET A 27 0.74 3.40 3.53
N GLU A 28 1.65 4.16 2.92
CA GLU A 28 1.97 4.01 1.50
C GLU A 28 2.68 2.68 1.22
N LEU A 29 3.62 2.27 2.09
CA LEU A 29 4.26 0.96 2.01
C LEU A 29 3.27 -0.20 2.20
N GLN A 30 2.35 -0.10 3.17
CA GLN A 30 1.30 -1.10 3.35
C GLN A 30 0.42 -1.22 2.11
N THR A 31 0.02 -0.08 1.53
CA THR A 31 -0.80 -0.06 0.30
C THR A 31 -0.04 -0.71 -0.87
N LEU A 32 1.25 -0.44 -1.01
CA LEU A 32 2.10 -1.03 -2.03
C LEU A 32 2.27 -2.55 -1.83
N GLN A 33 2.47 -3.00 -0.59
CA GLN A 33 2.53 -4.42 -0.27
C GLN A 33 1.23 -5.15 -0.63
N GLU A 34 0.09 -4.56 -0.27
CA GLU A 34 -1.21 -5.17 -0.52
C GLU A 34 -1.51 -5.22 -2.03
N ALA A 35 -1.26 -4.13 -2.75
CA ALA A 35 -1.36 -4.08 -4.20
C ALA A 35 -0.46 -5.13 -4.85
N LEU A 36 0.84 -5.18 -4.51
CA LEU A 36 1.77 -6.16 -5.08
C LEU A 36 1.29 -7.61 -4.85
N LYS A 37 0.82 -7.91 -3.64
CA LYS A 37 0.30 -9.25 -3.30
C LYS A 37 -0.94 -9.60 -4.12
N VAL A 38 -1.84 -8.65 -4.35
CA VAL A 38 -3.03 -8.85 -5.20
C VAL A 38 -2.60 -9.06 -6.66
N GLU A 39 -1.75 -8.19 -7.19
CA GLU A 39 -1.24 -8.29 -8.55
C GLU A 39 -0.54 -9.64 -8.82
N ILE A 40 0.31 -10.12 -7.91
CA ILE A 40 0.97 -11.45 -8.01
C ILE A 40 -0.06 -12.58 -8.01
N GLN A 41 -1.08 -12.51 -7.15
CA GLN A 41 -2.14 -13.53 -7.13
C GLN A 41 -2.95 -13.55 -8.44
N ILE A 42 -3.29 -12.37 -8.98
CA ILE A 42 -3.98 -12.27 -10.27
C ILE A 42 -3.09 -12.85 -11.36
N HIS A 43 -1.79 -12.53 -11.36
CA HIS A 43 -0.84 -13.08 -12.33
C HIS A 43 -0.77 -14.61 -12.26
N GLN A 44 -0.68 -15.22 -11.07
CA GLN A 44 -0.73 -16.70 -10.95
C GLN A 44 -2.02 -17.29 -11.50
N LYS A 45 -3.17 -16.67 -11.19
CA LYS A 45 -4.47 -17.12 -11.70
C LYS A 45 -4.54 -17.00 -13.23
N LEU A 46 -3.96 -15.95 -13.79
CA LEU A 46 -3.92 -15.71 -15.22
C LEU A 46 -2.96 -16.67 -15.93
N VAL A 47 -1.79 -16.97 -15.33
CA VAL A 47 -0.87 -18.03 -15.79
C VAL A 47 -1.59 -19.37 -15.84
N ALA A 48 -2.36 -19.71 -14.80
CA ALA A 48 -3.15 -20.95 -14.78
C ALA A 48 -4.18 -20.99 -15.92
N GLN A 49 -4.87 -19.87 -16.19
CA GLN A 49 -5.77 -19.76 -17.33
C GLN A 49 -5.02 -19.83 -18.67
N MET A 50 -3.84 -19.21 -18.80
CA MET A 50 -2.99 -19.31 -20.01
C MET A 50 -2.51 -20.75 -20.25
N LYS A 51 -2.32 -21.54 -19.20
CA LYS A 51 -2.00 -22.97 -19.35
C LYS A 51 -3.18 -23.79 -19.85
N GLN A 52 -4.40 -23.36 -19.55
CA GLN A 52 -5.62 -23.97 -20.07
C GLN A 52 -5.94 -23.50 -21.50
N ASP A 53 -5.71 -22.21 -21.77
CA ASP A 53 -6.00 -21.58 -23.06
C ASP A 53 -4.81 -20.74 -23.58
N PRO A 54 -3.75 -21.40 -24.07
CA PRO A 54 -2.51 -20.72 -24.49
C PRO A 54 -2.64 -19.93 -25.79
N GLN A 55 -3.75 -20.09 -26.51
CA GLN A 55 -4.06 -19.35 -27.74
C GLN A 55 -4.85 -18.07 -27.46
N ASN A 56 -5.36 -17.88 -26.24
CA ASN A 56 -6.07 -16.66 -25.89
C ASN A 56 -5.12 -15.45 -25.88
N ALA A 57 -5.21 -14.64 -26.93
CA ALA A 57 -4.40 -13.44 -27.11
C ALA A 57 -4.64 -12.40 -26.00
N ASP A 58 -5.86 -12.37 -25.45
CA ASP A 58 -6.24 -11.47 -24.38
C ASP A 58 -5.53 -11.84 -23.06
N LEU A 59 -5.54 -13.12 -22.70
CA LEU A 59 -4.81 -13.62 -21.52
C LEU A 59 -3.30 -13.34 -21.63
N LYS A 60 -2.70 -13.51 -22.81
CA LYS A 60 -1.28 -13.17 -23.04
C LYS A 60 -1.00 -11.69 -22.81
N LYS A 61 -1.87 -10.80 -23.30
CA LYS A 61 -1.76 -9.36 -23.09
C LYS A 61 -1.87 -9.00 -21.60
N GLN A 62 -2.93 -9.47 -20.94
CA GLN A 62 -3.15 -9.23 -19.52
C GLN A 62 -1.98 -9.76 -18.67
N LEU A 63 -1.35 -10.88 -19.07
CA LEU A 63 -0.22 -11.45 -18.34
C LEU A 63 1.00 -10.55 -18.42
N HIS A 64 1.31 -10.01 -19.59
CA HIS A 64 2.40 -9.04 -19.77
C HIS A 64 2.13 -7.74 -19.01
N GLU A 65 0.91 -7.23 -19.04
CA GLU A 65 0.53 -6.03 -18.30
C GLU A 65 0.62 -6.24 -16.79
N LEU A 66 0.13 -7.37 -16.28
CA LEU A 66 0.26 -7.74 -14.86
C LEU A 66 1.72 -7.93 -14.47
N GLN A 67 2.54 -8.55 -15.31
CA GLN A 67 3.98 -8.70 -15.05
C GLN A 67 4.65 -7.33 -14.92
N ALA A 68 4.36 -6.40 -15.84
CA ALA A 68 4.89 -5.04 -15.80
C ALA A 68 4.44 -4.30 -14.53
N LYS A 69 3.17 -4.43 -14.14
CA LYS A 69 2.66 -3.88 -12.88
C LYS A 69 3.36 -4.47 -11.66
N ILE A 70 3.54 -5.79 -11.59
CA ILE A 70 4.25 -6.47 -10.49
C ILE A 70 5.67 -5.95 -10.38
N THR A 71 6.39 -5.85 -11.50
CA THR A 71 7.76 -5.32 -11.54
C THR A 71 7.80 -3.89 -11.03
N ALA A 72 6.94 -3.00 -11.56
CA ALA A 72 6.89 -1.60 -11.13
C ALA A 72 6.52 -1.44 -9.63
N LEU A 73 5.54 -2.22 -9.15
CA LEU A 73 5.14 -2.23 -7.74
C LEU A 73 6.28 -2.76 -6.85
N SER A 74 6.96 -3.83 -7.28
CA SER A 74 8.07 -4.42 -6.54
C SER A 74 9.27 -3.46 -6.49
N GLU A 75 9.61 -2.81 -7.60
CA GLU A 75 10.68 -1.79 -7.65
C GLU A 75 10.35 -0.62 -6.73
N LYS A 76 9.10 -0.13 -6.78
CA LYS A 76 8.63 0.94 -5.90
C LYS A 76 8.72 0.53 -4.42
N GLN A 77 8.32 -0.70 -4.10
CA GLN A 77 8.41 -1.23 -2.73
C GLN A 77 9.87 -1.37 -2.27
N VAL A 78 10.76 -1.90 -3.13
CA VAL A 78 12.20 -2.01 -2.85
C VAL A 78 12.82 -0.63 -2.62
N HIS A 79 12.45 0.37 -3.41
CA HIS A 79 12.92 1.75 -3.22
C HIS A 79 12.53 2.30 -1.84
N TYR A 80 11.30 2.03 -1.40
CA TYR A 80 10.85 2.41 -0.05
C TYR A 80 11.61 1.70 1.08
N TYR A 81 12.14 0.50 0.87
CA TYR A 81 12.95 -0.21 1.87
C TYR A 81 14.43 0.17 1.87
N THR A 82 14.93 0.76 0.79
CA THR A 82 16.36 1.10 0.63
C THR A 82 16.68 2.55 0.96
N MET A 83 15.66 3.37 1.22
CA MET A 83 15.77 4.75 1.74
C MET A 83 15.70 4.79 3.26
#